data_AF-A0A0F9QKI7-F1
#
_entry.id   AF-A0A0F9QKI7-F1
#
_cell.length_a   1.000
_cell.length_b   1.000
_cell.length_c   1.000
_cell.angle_alpha   90.00
_cell.angle_beta   90.00
_cell.angle_gamma   90.00
#
_symmetry.space_group_name_H-M   'P 1'
#
loop_
_entity.id
_entity.type
_entity.pdbx_description
1 polymer ?
#
loop_
_entity_poly.entity_id
_entity_poly.type
_entity_poly.pdbx_seq_one_letter_code
_entity_poly.pdbx_strand_id
1 'polypeptide(L)' 'MSNNLFCSLEIQRGLSMTSNGIDNNFYNILNSIRNSNIQQKYCHNCGKGYKLSDNYCLDCGIKLEI' A
#
# COMPACT_ATOMS: atom_id res chain seq x y z
N MET A 1 15.86 -39.28 1.60
CA MET A 1 15.27 -38.73 2.84
C MET A 1 16.30 -37.82 3.48
N SER A 2 15.82 -36.73 4.10
CA SER A 2 16.57 -35.67 4.80
C SER A 2 17.13 -34.58 3.87
N ASN A 3 16.92 -33.28 4.10
CA ASN A 3 16.01 -32.53 4.96
C ASN A 3 16.02 -31.09 4.40
N ASN A 4 14.84 -30.51 4.19
CA ASN A 4 14.65 -29.12 3.77
C ASN A 4 15.11 -28.17 4.88
N LEU A 5 16.42 -27.89 4.96
CA LEU A 5 17.01 -26.98 5.95
C LEU A 5 17.84 -25.85 5.32
N PHE A 6 17.44 -25.35 4.16
CA PHE A 6 18.01 -24.11 3.61
C PHE A 6 16.90 -23.10 3.27
N CYS A 7 16.01 -22.86 4.24
CA CYS A 7 15.05 -21.76 4.24
C CYS A 7 15.69 -20.44 4.74
N SER A 8 16.92 -20.15 4.30
CA SER A 8 17.65 -18.90 4.64
C SER A 8 18.39 -18.35 3.43
N LEU A 9 17.76 -18.43 2.25
CA LEU A 9 18.27 -17.82 1.02
C LEU A 9 17.98 -16.31 1.04
N GLU A 10 18.93 -15.56 1.59
CA GLU A 10 19.24 -14.15 1.33
C GLU A 10 18.08 -13.14 1.14
N ILE A 11 17.38 -12.78 2.22
CA ILE A 11 16.42 -11.65 2.25
C ILE A 11 17.13 -10.27 2.25
N GLN A 12 18.39 -10.17 1.82
CA GLN A 12 19.14 -8.89 1.89
C GLN A 12 19.67 -8.35 0.55
N ARG A 13 19.29 -8.93 -0.61
CA ARG A 13 19.85 -8.50 -1.90
C ARG A 13 18.81 -8.08 -2.93
N GLY A 14 17.88 -7.21 -2.50
CA GLY A 14 16.84 -6.64 -3.37
C GLY A 14 16.68 -5.11 -3.33
N LEU A 15 17.62 -4.36 -2.74
CA LEU A 15 17.60 -2.88 -2.72
C LEU A 15 18.93 -2.26 -3.19
N SER A 16 19.68 -2.96 -4.03
CA SER A 16 20.93 -2.45 -4.59
C SER A 16 20.80 -2.20 -6.09
N MET A 17 20.04 -1.17 -6.48
CA MET A 17 20.29 -0.40 -7.72
C MET A 17 20.00 1.09 -7.50
N THR A 18 21.09 1.81 -7.21
CA THR A 18 21.42 3.21 -7.53
C THR A 18 20.55 4.34 -6.96
N SER A 19 20.91 4.83 -5.77
CA SER A 19 20.66 6.22 -5.36
C SER A 19 21.58 7.18 -6.13
N ASN A 20 21.41 7.28 -7.44
CA ASN A 20 22.01 8.34 -8.25
C ASN A 20 20.91 9.38 -8.51
N GLY A 21 20.83 10.38 -7.64
CA GLY A 21 20.00 11.58 -7.87
C GLY A 21 18.52 11.46 -7.49
N ILE A 22 18.23 11.00 -6.28
CA ILE A 22 16.93 11.33 -5.68
C ILE A 22 17.18 12.54 -4.78
N ASP A 23 16.85 13.73 -5.28
CA ASP A 23 16.99 14.97 -4.51
C ASP A 23 16.31 14.81 -3.15
N ASN A 24 16.94 15.32 -2.09
CA ASN A 24 16.42 15.26 -0.71
C ASN A 24 14.95 15.70 -0.59
N ASN A 25 14.48 16.51 -1.55
CA ASN A 25 13.09 16.92 -1.70
C ASN A 25 12.14 15.74 -1.94
N PHE A 26 12.47 14.79 -2.83
CA PHE A 26 11.62 13.64 -3.14
C PHE A 26 11.48 12.69 -1.95
N TYR A 27 12.56 12.44 -1.20
CA TYR A 27 12.49 11.62 0.02
C TYR A 27 11.58 12.24 1.08
N ASN A 28 11.64 13.56 1.25
CA ASN A 28 10.78 14.27 2.19
C ASN A 28 9.32 14.24 1.76
N ILE A 29 9.02 14.45 0.47
CA ILE A 29 7.67 14.35 -0.08
C ILE A 29 7.08 12.95 0.13
N LEU A 30 7.85 11.90 -0.16
CA LEU A 30 7.39 10.52 0.06
C LEU A 30 7.09 10.23 1.54
N ASN A 31 7.92 10.73 2.46
CA ASN A 31 7.67 10.58 3.90
C ASN A 31 6.42 11.34 4.34
N SER A 32 6.18 12.54 3.81
CA SER A 32 4.96 13.31 4.07
C SER A 32 3.71 12.58 3.57
N ILE A 33 3.75 11.96 2.39
CA ILE A 33 2.63 11.17 1.86
C ILE A 33 2.43 9.89 2.68
N ARG A 34 3.51 9.18 3.02
CA ARG A 34 3.45 7.97 3.84
C ARG A 34 2.86 8.23 5.23
N ASN A 35 3.19 9.38 5.82
CA ASN A 35 2.69 9.80 7.14
C ASN A 35 1.34 10.54 7.08
N SER A 36 0.83 10.83 5.88
CA SER A 36 -0.53 11.36 5.73
C SER A 36 -1.55 10.23 5.95
N ASN A 37 -2.05 10.11 7.18
CA ASN A 37 -3.09 9.16 7.55
C ASN A 37 -4.46 9.62 7.05
N ILE A 38 -4.58 9.83 5.74
CA ILE A 38 -5.88 10.13 5.13
C ILE A 38 -6.56 8.78 4.91
N GLN A 39 -7.39 8.36 5.87
CA GLN A 39 -8.21 7.15 5.73
C GLN A 39 -9.34 7.40 4.73
N GLN A 40 -8.99 7.43 3.44
CA GLN A 40 -9.96 7.42 2.36
C GLN A 40 -10.36 5.97 2.14
N LYS A 41 -11.63 5.65 2.40
CA LYS A 41 -12.20 4.35 2.06
C LYS A 41 -12.69 4.38 0.62
N TYR A 42 -12.38 3.33 -0.11
CA TYR A 42 -12.71 3.16 -1.52
C TYR A 42 -13.54 1.89 -1.70
N CYS A 43 -14.58 1.97 -2.51
CA CYS A 43 -15.46 0.85 -2.78
C CYS A 43 -14.65 -0.27 -3.46
N HIS A 44 -14.66 -1.48 -2.89
CA HIS A 44 -13.94 -2.64 -3.43
C HIS A 44 -14.44 -3.10 -4.81
N ASN A 45 -15.64 -2.68 -5.22
CA ASN A 45 -16.23 -3.06 -6.49
C ASN A 45 -15.94 -2.05 -7.61
N CYS A 46 -16.03 -0.74 -7.35
CA CYS A 46 -15.92 0.28 -8.39
C CYS A 46 -14.82 1.33 -8.17
N GLY A 47 -14.15 1.31 -7.02
CA GLY A 47 -13.06 2.26 -6.71
C GLY A 47 -13.52 3.67 -6.36
N LYS A 48 -14.81 3.97 -6.29
CA LYS A 48 -15.32 5.27 -5.80
C LYS A 48 -15.06 5.43 -4.31
N GLY A 49 -14.63 6.62 -3.91
CA GLY A 49 -14.53 6.99 -2.50
C GLY A 49 -15.91 7.06 -1.84
N TYR A 50 -16.02 6.57 -0.61
CA TYR A 50 -17.26 6.60 0.17
C TYR A 50 -17.01 7.07 1.61
N LYS A 51 -18.06 7.51 2.30
CA LYS A 51 -17.95 7.90 3.71
C LYS A 51 -18.08 6.67 4.59
N LEU A 52 -17.33 6.62 5.69
CA LEU A 52 -17.40 5.54 6.69
C LEU A 52 -18.82 5.23 7.21
N SER A 53 -19.74 6.20 7.14
CA SER A 53 -21.15 6.05 7.51
C SER A 53 -22.03 5.35 6.46
N ASP A 54 -21.52 5.14 5.25
CA ASP A 54 -22.31 4.63 4.14
C ASP A 54 -22.36 3.11 4.18
N ASN A 55 -23.57 2.55 4.26
CA ASN A 55 -23.80 1.10 4.23
C ASN A 55 -23.69 0.52 2.81
N TYR A 56 -23.86 1.37 1.79
CA TYR A 56 -23.88 0.99 0.38
C TYR A 56 -23.15 2.05 -0.45
N CYS A 57 -22.50 1.61 -1.53
CA CYS A 57 -21.90 2.51 -2.49
C CYS A 57 -22.99 3.23 -3.29
N LEU A 58 -23.00 4.57 -3.25
CA LEU A 58 -23.97 5.39 -3.98
C LEU A 58 -23.79 5.33 -5.51
N ASP A 59 -22.66 4.84 -5.99
CA ASP A 59 -22.34 4.76 -7.41
C ASP A 59 -22.65 3.40 -8.04
N CYS A 60 -22.39 2.30 -7.32
CA CYS A 60 -22.58 0.95 -7.88
C CYS A 60 -23.59 0.10 -7.10
N GLY A 61 -24.12 0.59 -5.98
CA GLY A 61 -25.16 -0.07 -5.20
C GLY A 61 -24.70 -1.25 -4.34
N ILE A 62 -23.41 -1.61 -4.37
CA ILE A 62 -22.90 -2.73 -3.56
C ILE A 62 -22.89 -2.38 -2.07
N LYS A 63 -23.12 -3.38 -1.22
CA LYS A 63 -22.96 -3.23 0.23
C LYS A 63 -21.49 -3.02 0.56
N LEU A 64 -21.20 -2.02 1.39
CA LEU A 64 -19.85 -1.71 1.84
C LEU A 64 -19.57 -2.52 3.10
N GLU A 65 -18.45 -3.23 3.11
CA GLU A 65 -17.91 -3.86 4.31
C GLU A 65 -17.18 -2.78 5.10
N ILE A 66 -17.75 -2.43 6.26
CA ILE A 66 -17.30 -1.34 7.14
C ILE A 66 -16.14 -1.81 8.00
#